data_AF-A0A7C9AEH1-F1
#
_entry.id   AF-A0A7C9AEH1-F1
#
_cell.length_a   1.000
_cell.length_b   1.000
_cell.length_c   1.000
_cell.angle_alpha   90.00
_cell.angle_beta   90.00
_cell.angle_gamma   90.00
#
_symmetry.space_group_name_H-M   'P 1'
#
loop_
_entity.id
_entity.type
_entity.pdbx_description
1 polymer ?
#
loop_
_entity_poly.entity_id
_entity_poly.type
_entity_poly.pdbx_seq_one_letter_code
_entity_poly.pdbx_strand_id
1 'polypeptide(L)'
;MVFSPLELKRMTRCEAAEAYLDSRSTAEAGSSVKIIKDKHGIDQVILRNTRGATARISLYGGQVLSWKNEQGDELLFMSSKATFKPPNAIRGGIPICFPQFASRGGLEQHGFARHRM
;
A
#
# COMPACT_ATOMS: atom_id res chain seq x y z
N MET A 1 -23.37 -12.56 8.11
CA MET A 1 -24.50 -13.49 8.29
C MET A 1 -24.66 -13.68 9.79
N VAL A 2 -25.80 -13.34 10.40
CA VAL A 2 -25.97 -13.40 11.87
C VAL A 2 -26.52 -14.78 12.23
N PHE A 3 -25.73 -15.59 12.93
CA PHE A 3 -26.16 -16.91 13.40
C PHE A 3 -27.18 -16.78 14.55
N SER A 4 -28.15 -17.68 14.58
CA SER A 4 -29.17 -17.68 15.64
C SER A 4 -28.58 -18.17 16.98
N PRO A 5 -29.13 -17.75 18.15
CA PRO A 5 -28.67 -18.22 19.46
C PRO A 5 -28.74 -19.75 19.66
N LEU A 6 -29.53 -20.45 18.84
CA LEU A 6 -29.62 -21.92 18.84
C LEU A 6 -28.48 -22.60 18.08
N GLU A 7 -27.94 -21.99 17.04
CA GLU A 7 -26.79 -22.53 16.30
C GLU A 7 -25.51 -22.46 17.14
N LEU A 8 -25.38 -21.40 17.95
CA LEU A 8 -24.25 -21.21 18.85
C LEU A 8 -24.16 -22.30 19.96
N LYS A 9 -25.29 -22.94 20.31
CA LYS A 9 -25.35 -24.01 21.33
C LYS A 9 -24.99 -25.40 20.79
N ARG A 10 -24.84 -25.57 19.47
CA ARG A 10 -24.48 -26.85 18.83
C ARG A 10 -23.02 -26.93 18.42
N MET A 11 -22.27 -25.84 18.51
CA MET A 11 -20.86 -25.79 18.12
C MET A 11 -19.96 -26.37 19.21
N THR A 12 -19.02 -27.21 18.82
CA THR A 12 -17.96 -27.66 19.72
C THR A 12 -17.10 -26.46 20.16
N ARG A 13 -16.41 -26.57 21.30
CA ARG A 13 -15.57 -25.48 21.84
C ARG A 13 -14.52 -24.96 20.83
N CYS A 14 -14.07 -25.80 19.89
CA CYS A 14 -13.14 -25.41 18.84
C CYS A 14 -13.82 -24.60 17.72
N GLU A 15 -14.99 -25.04 17.24
CA GLU A 15 -15.74 -24.32 16.20
C GLU A 15 -16.22 -22.95 16.70
N ALA A 16 -16.60 -22.85 17.98
CA ALA A 16 -16.99 -21.58 18.58
C ALA A 16 -15.79 -20.61 18.72
N ALA A 17 -14.58 -21.13 18.93
CA ALA A 17 -13.36 -20.30 18.99
C ALA A 17 -12.95 -19.81 17.59
N GLU A 18 -13.08 -20.63 16.55
CA GLU A 18 -12.87 -20.22 15.15
C GLU A 18 -13.89 -19.17 14.72
N ALA A 19 -15.18 -19.37 15.03
CA ALA A 19 -16.22 -18.39 14.74
C ALA A 19 -16.07 -17.09 15.54
N TYR A 20 -15.56 -17.15 16.77
CA TYR A 20 -15.28 -15.97 17.58
C TYR A 20 -14.03 -15.20 17.10
N LEU A 21 -13.00 -15.90 16.62
CA LEU A 21 -11.83 -15.28 15.99
C LEU A 21 -12.17 -14.66 14.62
N ASP A 22 -13.05 -15.30 13.85
CA ASP A 22 -13.62 -14.74 12.60
C ASP A 22 -14.44 -13.47 12.88
N SER A 23 -15.23 -13.46 13.97
CA SER A 23 -16.01 -12.30 14.40
C SER A 23 -15.17 -11.10 14.88
N ARG A 24 -13.88 -11.31 15.21
CA ARG A 24 -12.95 -10.24 15.62
C ARG A 24 -12.27 -9.54 14.43
N SER A 25 -12.42 -10.06 13.21
CA SER A 25 -11.61 -9.66 12.04
C SER A 25 -12.27 -8.61 11.12
N THR A 26 -13.55 -8.28 11.28
CA THR A 26 -14.21 -7.31 10.38
C THR A 26 -14.82 -6.14 11.13
N ALA A 27 -13.96 -5.34 11.78
CA ALA A 27 -14.27 -3.92 11.85
C ALA A 27 -14.23 -3.42 10.40
N GLU A 28 -15.39 -3.13 9.79
CA GLU A 28 -15.50 -2.51 8.47
C GLU A 28 -14.84 -1.13 8.49
N ALA A 29 -13.51 -1.11 8.39
CA ALA A 29 -12.77 0.10 8.17
C ALA A 29 -13.01 0.48 6.71
N GLY A 30 -13.99 1.34 6.44
CA GLY A 30 -14.31 1.79 5.10
C GLY A 30 -13.07 2.15 4.27
N SER A 31 -13.15 1.94 2.95
CA SER A 31 -12.08 2.39 2.05
C SER A 31 -11.89 3.89 2.21
N SER A 32 -10.63 4.34 2.21
CA SER A 32 -10.32 5.75 2.39
C SER A 32 -9.10 6.18 1.60
N VAL A 33 -9.07 7.45 1.27
CA VAL A 33 -7.96 8.13 0.59
C VAL A 33 -7.56 9.32 1.45
N LYS A 34 -6.27 9.44 1.73
CA LYS A 34 -5.70 10.59 2.45
C LYS A 34 -4.54 11.15 1.64
N ILE A 35 -4.45 12.48 1.58
CA ILE A 35 -3.29 13.17 1.01
C ILE A 35 -2.48 13.71 2.18
N ILE A 36 -1.19 13.37 2.21
CA ILE A 36 -0.23 13.86 3.18
C ILE A 36 0.94 14.50 2.47
N LYS A 37 1.68 15.37 3.15
CA LYS A 37 2.98 15.87 2.67
C LYS A 37 4.09 15.11 3.36
N ASP A 38 5.15 14.79 2.62
CA ASP A 38 6.36 14.24 3.21
C ASP A 38 7.26 15.33 3.82
N LYS A 39 8.41 14.91 4.36
CA LYS A 39 9.41 15.82 4.97
C LYS A 39 10.00 16.85 4.00
N HIS A 40 9.79 16.69 2.71
CA HIS A 40 10.24 17.58 1.65
C HIS A 40 9.07 18.37 1.02
N GLY A 41 7.86 18.24 1.56
CA GLY A 41 6.66 18.94 1.10
C GLY A 41 5.99 18.28 -0.12
N ILE A 42 6.45 17.11 -0.55
CA ILE A 42 5.86 16.38 -1.68
C ILE A 42 4.59 15.68 -1.22
N ASP A 43 3.54 15.85 -2.01
CA ASP A 43 2.26 15.19 -1.76
C ASP A 43 2.37 13.68 -1.99
N GLN A 44 1.82 12.92 -1.05
CA GLN A 44 1.69 11.48 -1.10
C GLN A 44 0.24 11.10 -0.82
N VAL A 45 -0.24 10.11 -1.57
CA VAL A 45 -1.57 9.53 -1.40
C VAL A 45 -1.43 8.26 -0.57
N ILE A 46 -2.17 8.18 0.53
CA ILE A 46 -2.34 6.96 1.32
C ILE A 46 -3.72 6.39 0.99
N LEU A 47 -3.72 5.18 0.45
CA LEU A 47 -4.89 4.38 0.18
C LEU A 47 -5.07 3.36 1.30
N ARG A 48 -6.31 3.15 1.73
CA ARG A 48 -6.70 2.04 2.61
C ARG A 48 -7.92 1.35 2.03
N ASN A 49 -7.89 0.03 1.94
CA ASN A 49 -9.06 -0.76 1.54
C ASN A 49 -9.91 -1.18 2.75
N THR A 50 -11.09 -1.75 2.46
CA THR A 50 -12.06 -2.20 3.47
C THR A 50 -11.56 -3.30 4.39
N ARG A 51 -10.61 -4.11 3.92
CA ARG A 51 -10.02 -5.24 4.64
C ARG A 51 -8.74 -4.86 5.40
N GLY A 52 -8.34 -3.58 5.37
CA GLY A 52 -7.19 -3.07 6.11
C GLY A 52 -5.87 -3.00 5.35
N ALA A 53 -5.81 -3.48 4.10
CA ALA A 53 -4.62 -3.30 3.25
C ALA A 53 -4.37 -1.81 2.97
N THR A 54 -3.10 -1.40 2.89
CA THR A 54 -2.74 0.00 2.65
C THR A 54 -1.69 0.14 1.56
N ALA A 55 -1.74 1.24 0.81
CA ALA A 55 -0.71 1.60 -0.14
C ALA A 55 -0.37 3.09 0.00
N ARG A 56 0.90 3.43 -0.22
CA ARG A 56 1.39 4.81 -0.22
C ARG A 56 2.02 5.13 -1.55
N ILE A 57 1.56 6.20 -2.19
CA ILE A 57 2.00 6.62 -3.53
C ILE A 57 2.53 8.04 -3.44
N SER A 58 3.70 8.29 -3.98
CA SER A 58 4.26 9.63 -4.16
C SER A 58 3.73 10.25 -5.43
N LEU A 59 3.24 11.50 -5.37
CA LEU A 59 2.89 12.23 -6.60
C LEU A 59 4.14 12.57 -7.41
N TYR A 60 5.30 12.69 -6.77
CA TYR A 60 6.57 12.70 -7.49
C TYR A 60 6.86 11.32 -8.09
N GLY A 61 6.90 11.27 -9.41
CA GLY A 61 7.13 10.10 -10.25
C GLY A 61 5.95 9.13 -10.34
N GLY A 62 4.80 9.47 -9.71
CA GLY A 62 3.68 8.53 -9.56
C GLY A 62 4.08 7.22 -8.87
N GLN A 63 5.12 7.24 -8.04
CA GLN A 63 5.80 6.03 -7.59
C GLN A 63 5.13 5.45 -6.34
N VAL A 64 4.77 4.16 -6.39
CA VAL A 64 4.29 3.44 -5.21
C VAL A 64 5.47 3.18 -4.27
N LEU A 65 5.36 3.65 -3.02
CA LEU A 65 6.42 3.64 -2.02
C LEU A 65 6.27 2.54 -0.97
N SER A 66 5.06 2.08 -0.72
CA SER A 66 4.75 1.07 0.29
C SER A 66 3.43 0.41 -0.07
N TRP A 67 3.35 -0.89 0.17
CA TRP A 67 2.12 -1.67 0.08
C TRP A 67 2.13 -2.69 1.21
N LYS A 68 1.17 -2.54 2.12
CA LYS A 68 0.96 -3.48 3.22
C LYS A 68 -0.27 -4.34 2.99
N ASN A 69 -0.15 -5.63 3.31
CA ASN A 69 -1.28 -6.54 3.33
C ASN A 69 -2.23 -6.22 4.50
N GLU A 70 -3.27 -7.02 4.66
CA GLU A 70 -4.29 -6.86 5.71
C GLU A 70 -3.73 -7.13 7.12
N GLN A 71 -2.63 -7.87 7.20
CA GLN A 71 -1.89 -8.18 8.45
C GLN A 71 -0.88 -7.08 8.80
N GLY A 72 -0.65 -6.11 7.91
CA GLY A 72 0.30 -5.02 8.09
C GLY A 72 1.72 -5.30 7.59
N ASP A 73 1.97 -6.47 6.98
CA ASP A 73 3.27 -6.82 6.42
C ASP A 73 3.59 -5.98 5.20
N GLU A 74 4.78 -5.40 5.17
CA GLU A 74 5.27 -4.64 4.02
C GLU A 74 5.69 -5.58 2.89
N LEU A 75 5.08 -5.40 1.72
CA LEU A 75 5.30 -6.23 0.53
C LEU A 75 6.33 -5.62 -0.43
N LEU A 76 6.62 -4.32 -0.31
CA LEU A 76 7.57 -3.64 -1.18
C LEU A 76 8.87 -3.31 -0.45
N PHE A 77 9.98 -3.62 -1.09
CA PHE A 77 11.27 -3.15 -0.62
C PHE A 77 11.40 -1.63 -0.84
N MET A 78 11.79 -0.90 0.20
CA MET A 78 12.20 0.50 0.11
C MET A 78 13.62 0.65 0.67
N SER A 79 14.50 1.32 -0.05
CA SER A 79 15.87 1.54 0.43
C SER A 79 15.87 2.47 1.64
N SER A 80 16.64 2.13 2.69
CA SER A 80 16.89 3.03 3.82
C SER A 80 17.64 4.32 3.42
N LYS A 81 18.29 4.31 2.25
CA LYS A 81 19.00 5.46 1.66
C LYS A 81 18.17 6.16 0.57
N ALA A 82 16.86 5.88 0.47
CA ALA A 82 16.00 6.51 -0.51
C ALA A 82 15.87 8.01 -0.25
N THR A 83 16.12 8.81 -1.30
CA THR A 83 15.95 10.26 -1.27
C THR A 83 14.62 10.62 -1.94
N PHE A 84 13.67 11.12 -1.16
CA PHE A 84 12.35 11.57 -1.65
C PHE A 84 12.40 13.03 -2.10
N LYS A 85 13.47 13.44 -2.80
CA LYS A 85 13.70 14.83 -3.18
C LYS A 85 14.02 14.92 -4.68
N PRO A 86 13.26 15.70 -5.46
CA PRO A 86 13.62 16.04 -6.82
C PRO A 86 15.04 16.62 -6.91
N PRO A 87 15.76 16.39 -8.03
CA PRO A 87 15.33 15.68 -9.24
C PRO A 87 15.67 14.18 -9.23
N ASN A 88 16.06 13.60 -8.09
CA ASN A 88 16.55 12.22 -8.04
C ASN A 88 15.40 11.21 -8.05
N ALA A 89 15.55 10.10 -8.77
CA ALA A 89 14.63 8.96 -8.66
C ALA A 89 14.67 8.33 -7.26
N ILE A 90 13.50 7.91 -6.78
CA ILE A 90 13.36 7.20 -5.52
C ILE A 90 13.80 5.75 -5.69
N ARG A 91 14.62 5.25 -4.75
CA ARG A 91 15.15 3.87 -4.76
C ARG A 91 14.28 2.92 -3.96
N GLY A 92 13.55 2.05 -4.64
CA GLY A 92 12.63 1.06 -4.04
C GLY A 92 11.20 1.27 -4.52
N GLY A 93 10.26 0.48 -4.00
CA GLY A 93 8.88 0.52 -4.43
C GLY A 93 8.72 0.13 -5.91
N ILE A 94 7.82 0.81 -6.62
CA ILE A 94 7.50 0.52 -8.03
C ILE A 94 7.81 1.75 -8.91
N PRO A 95 9.06 1.90 -9.40
CA PRO A 95 9.44 3.03 -10.26
C PRO A 95 8.88 2.87 -11.69
N ILE A 96 8.39 3.97 -12.25
CA ILE A 96 7.88 4.02 -13.63
C ILE A 96 9.04 4.32 -14.61
N CYS A 97 9.25 3.45 -15.59
CA CYS A 97 10.21 3.66 -16.68
C CYS A 97 9.45 4.09 -17.94
N PHE A 98 9.50 5.37 -18.29
CA PHE A 98 8.76 5.90 -19.45
C PHE A 98 9.39 7.22 -19.93
N PRO A 99 9.47 7.46 -21.25
CA PRO A 99 9.06 6.58 -22.36
C PRO A 99 10.13 5.57 -22.79
N GLN A 100 11.24 5.48 -22.06
CA GLN A 100 12.38 4.63 -22.39
C GLN A 100 12.67 3.65 -21.26
N PHE A 101 13.06 2.43 -21.59
CA PHE A 101 13.61 1.47 -20.64
C PHE A 101 15.14 1.41 -20.76
N ALA A 102 15.83 1.43 -19.62
CA ALA A 102 17.29 1.51 -19.54
C ALA A 102 17.85 2.68 -20.38
N SER A 103 18.99 2.47 -21.04
CA SER A 103 19.68 3.43 -21.90
C SER A 103 19.42 3.19 -23.40
N ARG A 104 18.26 2.61 -23.76
CA ARG A 104 17.96 2.20 -25.16
C ARG A 104 17.60 3.34 -26.12
N GLY A 105 17.87 4.59 -25.78
CA GLY A 105 17.60 5.75 -26.62
C GLY A 105 18.29 7.02 -26.11
N GLY A 106 17.97 8.17 -26.72
CA GLY A 106 18.64 9.45 -26.43
C GLY A 106 18.16 10.16 -25.17
N LEU A 107 17.21 9.58 -24.42
CA LEU A 107 16.72 10.14 -23.17
C LEU A 107 17.56 9.63 -21.98
N GLU A 108 17.38 10.27 -20.83
CA GLU A 108 17.94 9.80 -19.58
C GLU A 108 17.55 8.34 -19.27
N GLN A 109 18.35 7.66 -18.43
CA GLN A 109 18.14 6.26 -18.12
C GLN A 109 16.76 6.03 -17.50
N HIS A 110 15.97 5.13 -18.09
CA HIS A 110 14.56 4.85 -17.76
C HIS A 110 13.57 5.98 -18.08
N GLY A 111 13.95 6.92 -18.92
CA GLY A 111 13.13 8.08 -19.28
C GLY A 111 12.90 9.01 -18.09
N PHE A 112 11.96 9.94 -18.25
CA PHE A 112 11.81 11.07 -17.34
C PHE A 112 10.62 10.99 -16.39
N ALA A 113 9.69 10.05 -16.58
CA ALA A 113 8.45 10.02 -15.81
C ALA A 113 8.68 9.97 -14.29
N ARG A 114 9.65 9.16 -13.83
CA ARG A 114 10.02 9.03 -12.41
C ARG A 114 10.70 10.24 -11.78
N HIS A 115 10.97 11.30 -12.56
CA HIS A 115 11.61 12.53 -12.11
C HIS A 115 10.66 13.75 -12.16
N ARG A 116 9.38 13.55 -12.42
CA ARG A 116 8.37 14.62 -12.60
C ARG A 116 7.28 14.54 -11.54
N MET A 117 6.62 15.66 -11.28
CA MET A 117 5.37 15.73 -10.51
C MET A 117 4.20 15.89 -11.48
#